data_AF-A0A969NNK0-F1
#
_entry.id   AF-A0A969NNK0-F1
#
_cell.length_a   1.000
_cell.length_b   1.000
_cell.length_c   1.000
_cell.angle_alpha   90.00
_cell.angle_beta   90.00
_cell.angle_gamma   90.00
#
_symmetry.space_group_name_H-M   'P 1'
#
loop_
_entity.id
_entity.type
_entity.pdbx_description
1 polymer ?
#
loop_
_entity_poly.entity_id
_entity_poly.type
_entity_poly.pdbx_seq_one_letter_code
_entity_poly.pdbx_strand_id
1 'polypeptide(L)'
;MKKLNLLVIFSFILALSWMACNSDTTDKTSEETPKIDSLKQDSINKASFMAKYNRYFNDVARFMAGLPQTKGSSLAKFDTLPETIEYHKSNQKFFSGLQESLLSKMEAFSNSELKDIRKEGMTVFYPFSGPDFINSDAFFPEATTTVMFGLEPVGYIPHMSENITSEELQKIYKIFRRSIDSLAHLNYFMTNEMSRDLSSVAQLDGNLSIISLFMAQRGYRILNVKKVTIDPT
;
A
#
# COMPACT_ATOMS: atom_id res chain seq x y z
N MET A 1 -52.33 46.02 4.27
CA MET A 1 -51.37 44.89 4.35
C MET A 1 -51.97 43.74 3.55
N LYS A 2 -51.48 43.54 2.32
CA LYS A 2 -52.03 42.59 1.34
C LYS A 2 -51.43 41.20 1.60
N LYS A 3 -52.27 40.21 1.92
CA LYS A 3 -51.91 38.79 1.85
C LYS A 3 -51.91 38.40 0.37
N LEU A 4 -50.73 38.31 -0.23
CA LEU A 4 -50.54 37.81 -1.58
C LEU A 4 -50.49 36.28 -1.50
N ASN A 5 -51.43 35.62 -2.20
CA ASN A 5 -51.65 34.18 -2.13
C ASN A 5 -50.44 33.39 -2.64
N LEU A 6 -49.86 32.56 -1.75
CA LEU A 6 -48.74 31.65 -1.97
C LEU A 6 -48.97 30.69 -3.16
N LEU A 7 -50.23 30.43 -3.52
CA LEU A 7 -50.63 29.57 -4.63
C LEU A 7 -50.40 30.19 -6.02
N VAL A 8 -50.34 31.53 -6.12
CA VAL A 8 -50.02 32.24 -7.38
C VAL A 8 -48.52 32.20 -7.66
N ILE A 9 -47.70 32.24 -6.60
CA ILE A 9 -46.23 32.18 -6.71
C ILE A 9 -45.79 30.77 -7.16
N PHE A 10 -46.45 29.72 -6.67
CA PHE A 10 -46.12 28.34 -7.05
C PHE A 10 -46.49 28.03 -8.51
N SER A 11 -47.58 28.63 -9.02
CA SER A 11 -47.98 28.50 -10.43
C SER A 11 -47.01 29.22 -11.39
N PHE A 12 -46.41 30.34 -10.95
CA PHE A 12 -45.45 31.09 -11.76
C PHE A 12 -44.08 30.38 -11.88
N ILE A 13 -43.64 29.68 -10.83
CA ILE A 13 -42.35 28.95 -10.83
C ILE A 13 -42.42 27.68 -11.68
N LEU A 14 -43.58 27.02 -11.77
CA LEU A 14 -43.76 25.82 -12.59
C LEU A 14 -43.87 26.13 -14.10
N ALA A 15 -44.23 27.36 -14.48
CA ALA A 15 -44.27 27.80 -15.88
C ALA A 15 -42.90 28.24 -16.43
N LEU A 16 -41.96 28.60 -15.55
CA LEU A 16 -40.60 29.03 -15.91
C LEU A 16 -39.63 27.88 -16.20
N SER A 17 -39.97 26.64 -15.83
CA SER A 17 -39.15 25.45 -16.11
C SER A 17 -39.45 24.77 -17.45
N TRP A 18 -40.50 25.20 -18.18
CA TRP A 18 -40.86 24.67 -19.51
C TRP A 18 -40.41 25.55 -20.69
N MET A 19 -39.88 26.76 -20.45
CA MET A 19 -39.37 27.65 -21.51
C MET A 19 -37.84 27.72 -21.62
N ALA A 20 -37.10 26.88 -20.89
CA ALA A 20 -35.63 26.86 -20.94
C ALA A 20 -35.04 25.77 -21.86
N CYS A 21 -35.86 25.06 -22.64
CA CYS A 21 -35.42 24.27 -23.78
C CYS A 21 -35.96 24.91 -25.06
N ASN A 22 -35.28 25.95 -25.55
CA ASN A 22 -35.27 26.22 -26.98
C ASN A 22 -34.03 27.03 -27.37
N SER A 23 -32.99 26.33 -27.81
CA SER A 23 -31.92 26.90 -28.61
C SER A 23 -31.73 26.00 -29.82
N ASP A 24 -32.50 26.28 -30.87
CA ASP A 24 -32.19 25.84 -32.22
C ASP A 24 -30.84 26.46 -32.61
N THR A 25 -29.80 25.64 -32.60
CA THR A 25 -28.59 25.88 -33.38
C THR A 25 -28.35 24.64 -34.21
N THR A 26 -28.63 24.79 -35.50
CA THR A 26 -28.26 23.87 -36.56
C THR A 26 -26.75 23.84 -36.62
N ASP A 27 -26.13 22.72 -36.23
CA ASP A 27 -24.79 22.40 -36.72
C ASP A 27 -24.60 20.89 -36.94
N LYS A 28 -24.37 20.61 -38.22
CA LYS A 28 -23.87 19.41 -38.90
C LYS A 28 -23.55 18.19 -38.03
N THR A 29 -24.39 17.17 -38.18
CA THR A 29 -24.05 15.78 -37.88
C THR A 29 -22.85 15.35 -38.73
N SER A 30 -21.68 15.25 -38.10
CA SER A 30 -20.62 14.36 -38.56
C SER A 30 -20.63 13.16 -37.61
N GLU A 31 -21.06 12.01 -38.11
CA GLU A 31 -20.89 10.73 -37.43
C GLU A 31 -19.39 10.40 -37.40
N GLU A 32 -18.68 10.88 -36.37
CA GLU A 32 -17.42 10.25 -35.98
C GLU A 32 -17.75 9.02 -35.13
N THR A 33 -17.63 7.86 -35.77
CA THR A 33 -17.57 6.57 -35.11
C THR A 33 -16.48 6.65 -34.04
N PRO A 34 -16.73 6.26 -32.77
CA PRO A 34 -15.65 6.14 -31.82
C PRO A 34 -14.76 5.00 -32.32
N LYS A 35 -13.57 5.35 -32.84
CA LYS A 35 -12.48 4.40 -32.99
C LYS A 35 -12.18 3.87 -31.59
N ILE A 36 -12.79 2.73 -31.28
CA ILE A 36 -12.34 1.85 -30.21
C ILE A 36 -10.91 1.53 -30.58
N ASP A 37 -9.97 2.20 -29.89
CA ASP A 37 -8.57 1.83 -29.93
C ASP A 37 -8.51 0.41 -29.38
N SER A 38 -8.50 -0.55 -30.29
CA SER A 38 -8.28 -1.94 -29.97
C SER A 38 -6.83 -2.06 -29.51
N LEU A 39 -6.59 -1.67 -28.26
CA LEU A 39 -5.46 -2.17 -27.50
C LEU A 39 -5.59 -3.68 -27.60
N LYS A 40 -4.74 -4.27 -28.45
CA LYS A 40 -4.52 -5.71 -28.45
C LYS A 40 -4.23 -6.04 -27.01
N GLN A 41 -5.15 -6.78 -26.40
CA GLN A 41 -4.89 -7.38 -25.12
C GLN A 41 -3.79 -8.37 -25.39
N ASP A 42 -2.54 -7.93 -25.19
CA ASP A 42 -1.40 -8.82 -25.18
C ASP A 42 -1.76 -9.87 -24.15
N SER A 43 -2.00 -11.07 -24.66
CA SER A 43 -2.11 -12.27 -23.86
C SER A 43 -0.73 -12.47 -23.27
N ILE A 44 -0.43 -11.74 -22.20
CA ILE A 44 0.62 -12.09 -21.27
C ILE A 44 0.23 -13.49 -20.85
N ASN A 45 0.94 -14.47 -21.41
CA ASN A 45 0.91 -15.83 -20.93
C ASN A 45 1.02 -15.71 -19.41
N LYS A 46 -0.03 -16.10 -18.68
CA LYS A 46 0.01 -16.40 -17.25
C LYS A 46 0.91 -17.64 -17.08
N ALA A 47 2.15 -17.55 -17.55
CA ALA A 47 3.24 -18.34 -17.06
C ALA A 47 3.30 -17.96 -15.59
N SER A 48 2.70 -18.82 -14.77
CA SER A 48 2.83 -18.84 -13.33
C SER A 48 4.30 -18.61 -13.02
N PHE A 49 4.65 -17.37 -12.69
CA PHE A 49 5.98 -17.00 -12.28
C PHE A 49 6.10 -17.46 -10.83
N MET A 50 6.09 -18.78 -10.63
CA MET A 50 6.44 -19.38 -9.36
C MET A 50 7.93 -19.17 -9.19
N ALA A 51 8.28 -17.97 -8.75
CA ALA A 51 9.64 -17.62 -8.44
C ALA A 51 10.19 -18.67 -7.48
N LYS A 52 11.38 -19.21 -7.79
CA LYS A 52 12.05 -20.20 -6.93
C LYS A 52 12.04 -19.68 -5.48
N TYR A 53 11.43 -20.46 -4.59
CA TYR A 53 11.30 -20.08 -3.19
C TYR A 53 12.68 -19.95 -2.55
N ASN A 54 12.98 -18.76 -2.03
CA ASN A 54 14.13 -18.49 -1.20
C ASN A 54 13.66 -18.11 0.21
N ARG A 55 13.76 -19.06 1.14
CA ARG A 55 13.34 -18.92 2.54
C ARG A 55 13.97 -17.73 3.26
N TYR A 56 15.18 -17.33 2.85
CA TYR A 56 15.92 -16.25 3.48
C TYR A 56 15.11 -14.94 3.50
N PHE A 57 14.46 -14.58 2.39
CA PHE A 57 13.70 -13.33 2.32
C PHE A 57 12.51 -13.33 3.28
N ASN A 58 11.79 -14.45 3.35
CA ASN A 58 10.67 -14.58 4.28
C ASN A 58 11.14 -14.55 5.75
N ASP A 59 12.23 -15.24 6.08
CA ASP A 59 12.73 -15.28 7.45
C ASP A 59 13.19 -13.90 7.94
N VAL A 60 13.95 -13.19 7.10
CA VAL A 60 14.38 -11.82 7.41
C VAL A 60 13.16 -10.90 7.54
N ALA A 61 12.20 -10.97 6.60
CA ALA A 61 10.97 -10.16 6.69
C ALA A 61 10.19 -10.41 7.99
N ARG A 62 10.03 -11.68 8.40
CA ARG A 62 9.41 -12.03 9.69
C ARG A 62 10.21 -11.53 10.88
N PHE A 63 11.53 -11.60 10.81
CA PHE A 63 12.41 -11.11 11.87
C PHE A 63 12.26 -9.59 12.04
N MET A 64 12.32 -8.84 10.92
CA MET A 64 12.11 -7.38 10.91
C MET A 64 10.70 -7.01 11.39
N ALA A 65 9.71 -7.84 11.05
CA ALA A 65 8.34 -7.66 11.51
C ALA A 65 8.15 -7.98 13.00
N GLY A 66 9.11 -8.61 13.69
CA GLY A 66 8.89 -9.10 15.06
C GLY A 66 7.85 -10.22 15.12
N LEU A 67 7.86 -11.08 14.10
CA LEU A 67 7.04 -12.29 14.02
C LEU A 67 7.89 -13.53 14.31
N PRO A 68 7.32 -14.55 14.99
CA PRO A 68 8.05 -15.78 15.26
C PRO A 68 8.56 -16.43 13.98
N GLN A 69 9.73 -17.03 14.01
CA GLN A 69 10.30 -17.65 12.84
C GLN A 69 9.61 -18.97 12.48
N THR A 70 9.70 -19.33 11.20
CA THR A 70 9.17 -20.63 10.74
C THR A 70 10.19 -21.74 10.99
N LYS A 71 9.71 -22.99 11.09
CA LYS A 71 10.56 -24.17 11.30
C LYS A 71 11.67 -24.23 10.24
N GLY A 72 12.91 -24.40 10.69
CA GLY A 72 14.10 -24.47 9.83
C GLY A 72 14.77 -23.12 9.54
N SER A 73 14.28 -22.02 10.11
CA SER A 73 14.97 -20.72 10.07
C SER A 73 16.21 -20.73 10.94
N SER A 74 17.34 -20.28 10.38
CA SER A 74 18.56 -20.06 11.17
C SER A 74 18.41 -18.89 12.15
N LEU A 75 17.42 -18.01 11.92
CA LEU A 75 17.07 -16.92 12.83
C LEU A 75 16.16 -17.37 13.99
N ALA A 76 15.58 -18.58 13.94
CA ALA A 76 14.67 -19.06 14.98
C ALA A 76 15.32 -19.19 16.36
N LYS A 77 16.65 -19.30 16.41
CA LYS A 77 17.41 -19.29 17.67
C LYS A 77 17.28 -17.98 18.45
N PHE A 78 16.92 -16.88 17.79
CA PHE A 78 16.73 -15.59 18.46
C PHE A 78 15.34 -15.49 19.12
N ASP A 79 14.35 -16.29 18.71
CA ASP A 79 12.96 -16.19 19.19
C ASP A 79 12.80 -16.43 20.70
N THR A 80 13.73 -17.17 21.30
CA THR A 80 13.71 -17.47 22.74
C THR A 80 14.39 -16.40 23.60
N LEU A 81 15.06 -15.43 22.98
CA LEU A 81 15.77 -14.38 23.72
C LEU A 81 14.77 -13.38 24.32
N PRO A 82 14.98 -12.91 25.56
CA PRO A 82 14.07 -11.97 26.22
C PRO A 82 13.79 -10.70 25.40
N GLU A 83 14.84 -10.11 24.81
CA GLU A 83 14.76 -8.92 23.95
C GLU A 83 13.89 -9.15 22.70
N THR A 84 13.96 -10.37 22.13
CA THR A 84 13.16 -10.76 20.97
C THR A 84 11.70 -10.94 21.37
N ILE A 85 11.43 -11.59 22.50
CA ILE A 85 10.06 -11.78 23.02
C ILE A 85 9.41 -10.42 23.29
N GLU A 86 10.15 -9.48 23.88
CA GLU A 86 9.67 -8.11 24.10
C GLU A 86 9.38 -7.41 22.77
N TYR A 87 10.29 -7.52 21.80
CA TYR A 87 10.11 -6.96 20.47
C TYR A 87 8.85 -7.48 19.76
N HIS A 88 8.62 -8.80 19.83
CA HIS A 88 7.42 -9.43 19.27
C HIS A 88 6.13 -8.88 19.90
N LYS A 89 6.10 -8.78 21.24
CA LYS A 89 4.94 -8.22 21.97
C LYS A 89 4.69 -6.76 21.60
N SER A 90 5.75 -5.96 21.51
CA SER A 90 5.67 -4.55 21.14
C SER A 90 5.09 -4.39 19.72
N ASN A 91 5.62 -5.13 18.75
CA ASN A 91 5.14 -5.06 17.37
C ASN A 91 3.72 -5.60 17.24
N GLN A 92 3.37 -6.69 17.91
CA GLN A 92 2.00 -7.20 17.92
C GLN A 92 1.03 -6.11 18.41
N LYS A 93 1.32 -5.46 19.54
CA LYS A 93 0.49 -4.38 20.06
C LYS A 93 0.36 -3.22 19.07
N PHE A 94 1.47 -2.82 18.45
CA PHE A 94 1.49 -1.76 17.46
C PHE A 94 0.62 -2.09 16.25
N PHE A 95 0.84 -3.25 15.60
CA PHE A 95 0.13 -3.62 14.38
C PHE A 95 -1.34 -3.95 14.64
N SER A 96 -1.70 -4.50 15.80
CA SER A 96 -3.11 -4.61 16.22
C SER A 96 -3.76 -3.23 16.37
N GLY A 97 -3.08 -2.27 16.99
CA GLY A 97 -3.57 -0.90 17.09
C GLY A 97 -3.71 -0.22 15.72
N LEU A 98 -2.75 -0.42 14.81
CA LEU A 98 -2.82 0.09 13.43
C LEU A 98 -3.99 -0.54 12.66
N GLN A 99 -4.19 -1.85 12.80
CA GLN A 99 -5.31 -2.55 12.20
C GLN A 99 -6.65 -1.97 12.67
N GLU A 100 -6.85 -1.85 13.98
CA GLU A 100 -8.10 -1.35 14.57
C GLU A 100 -8.36 0.13 14.26
N SER A 101 -7.33 0.97 14.36
CA SER A 101 -7.49 2.42 14.26
C SER A 101 -7.60 2.93 12.82
N LEU A 102 -6.99 2.23 11.86
CA LEU A 102 -6.85 2.68 10.48
C LEU A 102 -7.25 1.60 9.46
N LEU A 103 -6.54 0.47 9.40
CA LEU A 103 -6.66 -0.45 8.26
C LEU A 103 -8.06 -1.05 8.13
N SER A 104 -8.69 -1.44 9.25
CA SER A 104 -10.06 -1.98 9.22
C SER A 104 -11.08 -0.98 8.67
N LYS A 105 -10.86 0.34 8.88
CA LYS A 105 -11.73 1.38 8.31
C LYS A 105 -11.49 1.55 6.82
N MET A 106 -10.23 1.49 6.38
CA MET A 106 -9.87 1.53 4.97
C MET A 106 -10.41 0.31 4.22
N GLU A 107 -10.28 -0.88 4.80
CA GLU A 107 -10.83 -2.13 4.28
C GLU A 107 -12.36 -2.06 4.19
N ALA A 108 -13.03 -1.53 5.22
CA ALA A 108 -14.49 -1.33 5.20
C ALA A 108 -14.92 -0.36 4.09
N PHE A 109 -14.27 0.80 3.98
CA PHE A 109 -14.50 1.76 2.89
C PHE A 109 -14.26 1.14 1.52
N SER A 110 -13.14 0.42 1.38
CA SER A 110 -12.80 -0.29 0.15
C SER A 110 -13.88 -1.30 -0.24
N ASN A 111 -14.38 -2.06 0.73
CA ASN A 111 -15.45 -3.04 0.52
C ASN A 111 -16.79 -2.41 0.10
N SER A 112 -17.10 -1.19 0.55
CA SER A 112 -18.35 -0.51 0.22
C SER A 112 -18.26 0.35 -1.04
N GLU A 113 -17.26 1.22 -1.12
CA GLU A 113 -17.19 2.27 -2.14
C GLU A 113 -16.37 1.87 -3.38
N LEU A 114 -15.42 0.93 -3.23
CA LEU A 114 -14.51 0.54 -4.31
C LEU A 114 -14.83 -0.84 -4.89
N LYS A 115 -15.99 -1.41 -4.55
CA LYS A 115 -16.37 -2.77 -4.94
C LYS A 115 -16.34 -2.98 -6.45
N ASP A 116 -16.78 -2.00 -7.23
CA ASP A 116 -16.87 -2.12 -8.70
C ASP A 116 -15.51 -2.15 -9.40
N ILE A 117 -14.48 -1.58 -8.77
CA ILE A 117 -13.11 -1.54 -9.29
C ILE A 117 -12.23 -2.64 -8.70
N ARG A 118 -12.62 -3.21 -7.55
CA ARG A 118 -11.94 -4.34 -6.89
C ARG A 118 -12.27 -5.66 -7.57
N LYS A 119 -11.58 -5.92 -8.66
CA LYS A 119 -11.66 -7.19 -9.37
C LYS A 119 -10.55 -8.11 -8.88
N GLU A 120 -10.88 -9.34 -8.55
CA GLU A 120 -9.89 -10.37 -8.27
C GLU A 120 -8.88 -10.45 -9.42
N GLY A 121 -7.59 -10.51 -9.08
CA GLY A 121 -6.55 -10.61 -10.10
C GLY A 121 -6.19 -9.28 -10.78
N MET A 122 -6.71 -8.15 -10.31
CA MET A 122 -6.33 -6.84 -10.85
C MET A 122 -4.86 -6.51 -10.59
N THR A 123 -4.37 -5.57 -11.41
CA THR A 123 -3.11 -4.86 -11.17
C THR A 123 -3.41 -3.51 -10.57
N VAL A 124 -2.78 -3.19 -9.43
CA VAL A 124 -2.83 -1.87 -8.80
C VAL A 124 -1.62 -1.08 -9.26
N PHE A 125 -1.84 0.09 -9.84
CA PHE A 125 -0.79 1.08 -10.07
C PHE A 125 -0.85 2.12 -8.95
N TYR A 126 0.19 2.18 -8.11
CA TYR A 126 0.25 3.00 -6.90
C TYR A 126 1.46 3.95 -6.99
N PRO A 127 1.34 5.10 -7.68
CA PRO A 127 2.42 6.07 -7.80
C PRO A 127 2.60 6.87 -6.52
N PHE A 128 3.80 7.45 -6.35
CA PHE A 128 4.20 8.20 -5.14
C PHE A 128 4.08 7.37 -3.85
N SER A 129 4.31 6.05 -3.96
CA SER A 129 4.06 5.12 -2.88
C SER A 129 5.11 5.15 -1.78
N GLY A 130 6.36 5.44 -2.14
CA GLY A 130 7.50 5.08 -1.29
C GLY A 130 7.36 3.61 -0.80
N PRO A 131 7.51 3.35 0.51
CA PRO A 131 7.33 2.02 1.09
C PRO A 131 5.89 1.70 1.56
N ASP A 132 4.87 2.47 1.14
CA ASP A 132 3.49 2.36 1.62
C ASP A 132 2.71 1.18 1.00
N PHE A 133 3.21 -0.04 1.20
CA PHE A 133 2.53 -1.25 0.78
C PHE A 133 1.25 -1.48 1.59
N ILE A 134 1.27 -1.15 2.88
CA ILE A 134 0.20 -1.52 3.82
C ILE A 134 -1.14 -0.85 3.48
N ASN A 135 -1.12 0.41 3.02
CA ASN A 135 -2.33 1.11 2.60
C ASN A 135 -2.82 0.58 1.24
N SER A 136 -1.91 0.36 0.28
CA SER A 136 -2.27 -0.25 -1.00
C SER A 136 -2.95 -1.61 -0.82
N ASP A 137 -2.42 -2.44 0.09
CA ASP A 137 -2.98 -3.74 0.43
C ASP A 137 -4.35 -3.62 1.11
N ALA A 138 -4.52 -2.67 2.03
CA ALA A 138 -5.80 -2.44 2.70
C ALA A 138 -6.90 -1.99 1.73
N PHE A 139 -6.57 -1.17 0.73
CA PHE A 139 -7.53 -0.78 -0.30
C PHE A 139 -7.79 -1.87 -1.33
N PHE A 140 -6.78 -2.66 -1.71
CA PHE A 140 -6.90 -3.61 -2.82
C PHE A 140 -6.32 -4.99 -2.45
N PRO A 141 -6.89 -5.69 -1.45
CA PRO A 141 -6.33 -6.95 -0.93
C PRO A 141 -6.38 -8.11 -1.93
N GLU A 142 -7.20 -8.00 -2.98
CA GLU A 142 -7.37 -9.02 -4.02
C GLU A 142 -6.49 -8.78 -5.27
N ALA A 143 -5.63 -7.76 -5.23
CA ALA A 143 -4.69 -7.49 -6.30
C ALA A 143 -3.65 -8.61 -6.38
N THR A 144 -3.41 -9.14 -7.58
CA THR A 144 -2.33 -10.13 -7.79
C THR A 144 -1.01 -9.46 -8.16
N THR A 145 -1.06 -8.20 -8.57
CA THR A 145 0.11 -7.40 -8.93
C THR A 145 -0.08 -5.98 -8.38
N THR A 146 0.92 -5.49 -7.66
CA THR A 146 0.97 -4.09 -7.21
C THR A 146 2.25 -3.46 -7.75
N VAL A 147 2.10 -2.42 -8.56
CA VAL A 147 3.19 -1.63 -9.13
C VAL A 147 3.33 -0.36 -8.30
N MET A 148 4.36 -0.33 -7.47
CA MET A 148 4.70 0.78 -6.58
C MET A 148 5.78 1.63 -7.22
N PHE A 149 5.60 2.96 -7.24
CA PHE A 149 6.55 3.89 -7.85
C PHE A 149 6.91 5.04 -6.89
N GLY A 150 8.20 5.28 -6.69
CA GLY A 150 8.71 6.31 -5.78
C GLY A 150 10.11 6.80 -6.19
N LEU A 151 10.57 7.88 -5.55
CA LEU A 151 11.91 8.46 -5.78
C LEU A 151 12.93 7.94 -4.76
N GLU A 152 12.47 7.29 -3.71
CA GLU A 152 13.31 6.71 -2.68
C GLU A 152 14.10 5.51 -3.22
N PRO A 153 15.29 5.25 -2.68
CA PRO A 153 16.05 4.07 -3.06
C PRO A 153 15.28 2.79 -2.74
N VAL A 154 15.27 1.86 -3.70
CA VAL A 154 14.71 0.51 -3.50
C VAL A 154 15.44 -0.21 -2.36
N GLY A 155 16.77 -0.09 -2.33
CA GLY A 155 17.64 -0.74 -1.36
C GLY A 155 17.60 -2.27 -1.43
N TYR A 156 17.85 -2.93 -0.30
CA TYR A 156 18.07 -4.38 -0.21
C TYR A 156 17.43 -4.98 1.05
N ILE A 157 17.23 -6.31 1.04
CA ILE A 157 16.92 -7.05 2.26
C ILE A 157 18.21 -7.16 3.09
N PRO A 158 18.21 -6.80 4.38
CA PRO A 158 19.42 -6.79 5.18
C PRO A 158 20.05 -8.18 5.26
N HIS A 159 21.38 -8.21 5.28
CA HIS A 159 22.12 -9.43 5.57
C HIS A 159 22.13 -9.69 7.07
N MET A 160 21.34 -10.67 7.52
CA MET A 160 21.27 -11.06 8.93
C MET A 160 22.33 -12.10 9.23
N SER A 161 23.31 -11.73 10.06
CA SER A 161 24.30 -12.68 10.56
C SER A 161 23.65 -13.69 11.49
N GLU A 162 24.15 -14.93 11.47
CA GLU A 162 23.78 -15.91 12.46
C GLU A 162 24.45 -15.62 13.82
N ASN A 163 25.52 -14.83 13.85
CA ASN A 163 26.29 -14.55 15.06
C ASN A 163 26.07 -13.10 15.52
N ILE A 164 24.82 -12.76 15.84
CA ILE A 164 24.44 -11.45 16.38
C ILE A 164 24.49 -11.51 17.90
N THR A 165 25.19 -10.58 18.52
CA THR A 165 25.21 -10.43 19.99
C THR A 165 23.89 -9.81 20.48
N SER A 166 23.52 -10.03 21.75
CA SER A 166 22.33 -9.41 22.34
C SER A 166 22.33 -7.87 22.24
N GLU A 167 23.50 -7.22 22.36
CA GLU A 167 23.60 -5.77 22.22
C GLU A 167 23.31 -5.30 20.79
N GLU A 168 23.87 -5.98 19.79
CA GLU A 168 23.60 -5.70 18.37
C GLU A 168 22.13 -5.97 18.03
N LEU A 169 21.56 -7.04 18.59
CA LEU A 169 20.17 -7.40 18.41
C LEU A 169 19.22 -6.31 18.90
N GLN A 170 19.48 -5.76 20.09
CA GLN A 170 18.71 -4.63 20.63
C GLN A 170 18.85 -3.36 19.76
N LYS A 171 20.05 -3.09 19.24
CA LYS A 171 20.27 -1.97 18.30
C LYS A 171 19.43 -2.16 17.02
N ILE A 172 19.45 -3.36 16.45
CA ILE A 172 18.67 -3.72 15.27
C ILE A 172 17.17 -3.52 15.52
N TYR A 173 16.63 -4.04 16.63
CA TYR A 173 15.22 -3.85 16.97
C TYR A 173 14.83 -2.39 17.19
N LYS A 174 15.72 -1.59 17.78
CA LYS A 174 15.52 -0.15 17.94
C LYS A 174 15.45 0.57 16.61
N ILE A 175 16.26 0.17 15.62
CA ILE A 175 16.23 0.72 14.27
C ILE A 175 14.89 0.38 13.61
N PHE A 176 14.51 -0.91 13.57
CA PHE A 176 13.24 -1.32 12.98
C PHE A 176 12.04 -0.63 13.63
N ARG A 177 12.01 -0.55 14.96
CA ARG A 177 10.94 0.12 15.67
C ARG A 177 10.82 1.59 15.28
N ARG A 178 11.94 2.32 15.22
CA ARG A 178 11.94 3.73 14.78
C ARG A 178 11.42 3.88 13.36
N SER A 179 11.85 3.00 12.44
CA SER A 179 11.37 3.06 11.07
C SER A 179 9.87 2.79 10.95
N ILE A 180 9.36 1.79 11.67
CA ILE A 180 7.91 1.50 11.75
C ILE A 180 7.15 2.69 12.34
N ASP A 181 7.64 3.23 13.45
CA ASP A 181 7.02 4.36 14.14
C ASP A 181 6.97 5.58 13.20
N SER A 182 8.09 5.97 12.59
CA SER A 182 8.11 7.09 11.63
C SER A 182 7.10 6.88 10.49
N LEU A 183 7.00 5.68 9.92
CA LEU A 183 6.10 5.41 8.80
C LEU A 183 4.62 5.47 9.16
N ALA A 184 4.22 4.97 10.34
CA ALA A 184 2.82 5.06 10.75
C ALA A 184 2.38 6.48 11.11
N HIS A 185 3.30 7.30 11.64
CA HIS A 185 3.05 8.72 11.87
C HIS A 185 3.06 9.52 10.55
N LEU A 186 3.74 9.02 9.50
CA LEU A 186 3.85 9.62 8.17
C LEU A 186 2.68 9.35 7.22
N ASN A 187 1.53 8.83 7.70
CA ASN A 187 0.27 8.96 6.93
C ASN A 187 -0.04 10.43 6.52
N TYR A 188 0.71 11.41 7.05
CA TYR A 188 1.02 12.66 6.37
C TYR A 188 2.55 12.90 6.29
N PHE A 189 3.08 13.03 5.08
CA PHE A 189 4.44 13.53 4.81
C PHE A 189 4.60 14.98 5.35
N MET A 190 5.08 15.14 6.59
CA MET A 190 5.50 16.44 7.11
C MET A 190 6.95 16.72 6.70
N THR A 191 7.11 17.57 5.69
CA THR A 191 8.33 17.88 4.93
C THR A 191 9.51 18.46 5.72
N ASN A 192 9.33 18.90 6.97
CA ASN A 192 10.42 19.53 7.74
C ASN A 192 11.06 18.62 8.80
N GLU A 193 10.36 17.60 9.32
CA GLU A 193 10.95 16.64 10.28
C GLU A 193 11.55 15.40 9.61
N MET A 194 11.17 15.13 8.35
CA MET A 194 11.64 13.96 7.59
C MET A 194 13.16 13.88 7.43
N SER A 195 13.89 15.00 7.28
CA SER A 195 15.34 14.94 7.04
C SER A 195 16.11 14.27 8.19
N ARG A 196 15.65 14.43 9.44
CA ARG A 196 16.29 13.83 10.62
C ARG A 196 15.86 12.38 10.82
N ASP A 197 14.60 12.05 10.58
CA ASP A 197 14.09 10.68 10.72
C ASP A 197 14.49 9.76 9.55
N LEU A 198 14.63 10.29 8.34
CA LEU A 198 15.14 9.57 7.16
C LEU A 198 16.57 9.05 7.35
N SER A 199 17.38 9.68 8.21
CA SER A 199 18.72 9.16 8.55
C SER A 199 18.68 7.91 9.45
N SER A 200 17.58 7.72 10.19
CA SER A 200 17.32 6.47 10.92
C SER A 200 16.72 5.39 10.02
N VAL A 201 15.92 5.78 9.01
CA VAL A 201 15.47 4.92 7.91
C VAL A 201 16.64 4.53 7.01
N ALA A 202 17.66 5.37 6.82
CA ALA A 202 18.87 5.08 6.04
C ALA A 202 19.71 3.92 6.61
N GLN A 203 19.44 3.46 7.84
CA GLN A 203 20.05 2.25 8.40
C GLN A 203 19.37 0.97 7.92
N LEU A 204 18.13 1.07 7.44
CA LEU A 204 17.44 0.03 6.69
C LEU A 204 17.60 0.39 5.22
N ASP A 205 18.51 -0.27 4.54
CA ASP A 205 18.87 0.01 3.16
C ASP A 205 17.62 -0.03 2.24
N GLY A 206 17.00 1.14 2.04
CA GLY A 206 15.86 1.42 1.16
C GLY A 206 14.48 0.83 1.53
N ASN A 207 13.53 1.10 0.64
CA ASN A 207 12.10 0.77 0.83
C ASN A 207 11.79 -0.72 0.87
N LEU A 208 12.62 -1.57 0.24
CA LEU A 208 12.38 -3.00 0.14
C LEU A 208 12.30 -3.70 1.51
N SER A 209 13.13 -3.27 2.47
CA SER A 209 13.10 -3.79 3.84
C SER A 209 11.75 -3.55 4.51
N ILE A 210 11.24 -2.33 4.36
CA ILE A 210 9.97 -1.90 4.95
C ILE A 210 8.78 -2.57 4.27
N ILE A 211 8.76 -2.59 2.94
CA ILE A 211 7.70 -3.28 2.17
C ILE A 211 7.64 -4.75 2.62
N SER A 212 8.79 -5.40 2.74
CA SER A 212 8.87 -6.79 3.18
C SER A 212 8.34 -7.01 4.59
N LEU A 213 8.65 -6.07 5.49
CA LEU A 213 8.13 -6.05 6.86
C LEU A 213 6.60 -5.97 6.85
N PHE A 214 6.02 -5.02 6.11
CA PHE A 214 4.57 -4.87 6.02
C PHE A 214 3.90 -6.08 5.36
N MET A 215 4.49 -6.64 4.31
CA MET A 215 4.02 -7.88 3.71
C MET A 215 3.96 -9.01 4.74
N ALA A 216 5.02 -9.22 5.51
CA ALA A 216 5.04 -10.25 6.55
C ALA A 216 3.99 -10.00 7.64
N GLN A 217 3.81 -8.75 8.07
CA GLN A 217 2.78 -8.36 9.05
C GLN A 217 1.36 -8.60 8.54
N ARG A 218 1.11 -8.34 7.26
CA ARG A 218 -0.17 -8.63 6.58
C ARG A 218 -0.38 -10.12 6.28
N GLY A 219 0.54 -10.98 6.72
CA GLY A 219 0.43 -12.43 6.59
C GLY A 219 0.95 -12.99 5.26
N TYR A 220 1.54 -12.16 4.39
CA TYR A 220 2.14 -12.62 3.16
C TYR A 220 3.46 -13.35 3.42
N ARG A 221 3.70 -14.38 2.62
CA ARG A 221 4.99 -15.09 2.57
C ARG A 221 5.79 -14.61 1.38
N ILE A 222 6.95 -14.02 1.64
CA ILE A 222 7.84 -13.55 0.57
C ILE A 222 8.53 -14.75 -0.06
N LEU A 223 8.18 -15.04 -1.31
CA LEU A 223 8.73 -16.21 -1.99
C LEU A 223 10.11 -15.93 -2.58
N ASN A 224 10.28 -14.75 -3.17
CA ASN A 224 11.52 -14.36 -3.82
C ASN A 224 11.58 -12.83 -3.97
N VAL A 225 12.80 -12.31 -4.12
CA VAL A 225 13.06 -10.91 -4.46
C VAL A 225 13.99 -10.91 -5.66
N LYS A 226 13.62 -10.17 -6.70
CA LYS A 226 14.44 -10.00 -7.91
C LYS A 226 14.68 -8.53 -8.13
N LYS A 227 15.96 -8.14 -8.14
CA LYS A 227 16.36 -6.80 -8.56
C LYS A 227 16.35 -6.77 -10.09
N VAL A 228 15.69 -5.76 -10.63
CA VAL A 228 15.62 -5.51 -12.07
C VAL A 228 16.06 -4.07 -12.29
N THR A 229 16.85 -3.85 -13.34
CA THR A 229 17.28 -2.53 -13.79
C THR A 229 16.98 -2.41 -15.26
N ILE A 230 16.59 -1.22 -15.70
CA ILE A 230 16.51 -0.92 -17.13
C ILE A 230 17.91 -0.55 -17.57
N ASP A 231 18.42 -1.24 -18.59
CA ASP A 231 19.67 -0.87 -19.24
C ASP A 231 19.42 0.44 -20.00
N PRO A 232 20.19 1.52 -19.77
CA PRO A 232 20.02 2.79 -20.48
C PRO A 232 20.45 2.75 -21.96
N THR A 233 20.88 1.60 -22.49
CA THR A 233 21.30 1.42 -23.89
C THR A 233 20.15 1.24 -24.87
#